data_AF-A0A9D9MRG4-F1
#
_entry.id   AF-A0A9D9MRG4-F1
#
_cell.length_a   1.000
_cell.length_b   1.000
_cell.length_c   1.000
_cell.angle_alpha   90.00
_cell.angle_beta   90.00
_cell.angle_gamma   90.00
#
_symmetry.space_group_name_H-M   'P 1'
#
loop_
_entity.id
_entity.type
_entity.pdbx_description
1 polymer ?
#
loop_
_entity_poly.entity_id
_entity_poly.type
_entity_poly.pdbx_seq_one_letter_code
_entity_poly.pdbx_strand_id
1 'polypeptide(L)'
;MIVKLVLFFLVIHSTVSYSQQVILGNGGEANGLGGNASYSIGQVFDFTSFNSSFSIQEGVQQTYKINTDGLLEMESELFSIYPIPTSDFINIELKPTDFEFEYYVISREGSLVDKGIINSQNSTINLVDLKTGEYHVMCKSSKQFFTSKIIKL
;
A
#
# COMPACT_ATOMS: atom_id res chain seq x y z
N MET A 1 20.58 -13.97 -34.95
CA MET A 1 21.15 -12.61 -34.93
C MET A 1 20.34 -11.67 -34.04
N ILE A 2 19.02 -11.62 -34.19
CA ILE A 2 18.10 -10.77 -33.39
C ILE A 2 18.20 -11.00 -31.88
N VAL A 3 18.22 -12.26 -31.41
CA VAL A 3 18.31 -12.58 -29.97
C VAL A 3 19.60 -12.05 -29.33
N LYS A 4 20.73 -12.09 -30.06
CA LYS A 4 22.02 -11.55 -29.57
C LYS A 4 21.99 -10.02 -29.47
N LEU A 5 21.27 -9.34 -30.36
CA LEU A 5 21.10 -7.89 -30.34
C LEU A 5 20.23 -7.45 -29.14
N VAL A 6 19.13 -8.17 -28.86
CA VAL A 6 18.26 -7.89 -27.71
C VAL A 6 19.01 -8.05 -26.39
N LEU A 7 19.78 -9.13 -26.24
CA LEU A 7 20.64 -9.36 -25.06
C LEU A 7 21.66 -8.24 -24.87
N PHE A 8 22.26 -7.74 -25.94
CA PHE A 8 23.22 -6.63 -25.89
C PHE A 8 22.58 -5.33 -25.37
N PHE A 9 21.38 -4.97 -25.84
CA PHE A 9 20.67 -3.78 -25.36
C PHE A 9 20.20 -3.89 -23.91
N LEU A 10 19.86 -5.10 -23.44
CA LEU A 10 19.44 -5.35 -22.05
C LEU A 10 20.60 -5.13 -21.06
N VAL A 11 21.80 -5.56 -21.43
CA VAL A 11 23.01 -5.40 -20.59
C VAL A 11 23.39 -3.92 -20.45
N ILE A 12 23.31 -3.15 -21.54
CA ILE A 12 23.65 -1.71 -21.53
C ILE A 12 22.68 -0.88 -20.68
N HIS A 13 21.40 -1.27 -20.59
CA HIS A 13 20.42 -0.53 -19.78
C HIS A 13 20.67 -0.68 -18.27
N SER A 14 21.22 -1.80 -17.82
CA SER A 14 21.45 -2.07 -16.39
C SER A 14 22.52 -1.17 -15.75
N THR A 15 23.38 -0.54 -16.55
CA THR A 15 24.49 0.29 -16.06
C THR A 15 24.16 1.78 -15.93
N VAL A 16 22.93 2.21 -16.23
CA VAL A 16 22.54 3.64 -16.28
C VAL A 16 21.35 3.97 -15.37
N SER A 17 21.18 3.22 -14.28
CA SER A 17 20.15 3.54 -13.28
C SER A 17 20.65 4.63 -12.32
N TYR A 18 20.09 5.83 -12.43
CA TYR A 18 20.26 6.88 -11.43
C TYR A 18 19.28 6.63 -10.28
N SER A 19 19.81 6.51 -9.06
CA SER A 19 19.02 6.52 -7.82
C SER A 19 19.01 7.92 -7.21
N GLN A 20 18.15 8.14 -6.21
CA GLN A 20 18.12 9.37 -5.42
C GLN A 20 19.49 9.61 -4.78
N GLN A 21 19.99 10.84 -4.85
CA GLN A 21 21.22 11.27 -4.18
C GLN A 21 20.88 12.25 -3.08
N VAL A 22 21.60 12.17 -1.96
CA VAL A 22 21.36 13.02 -0.79
C VAL A 22 22.68 13.39 -0.13
N ILE A 23 22.76 14.62 0.39
CA ILE A 23 23.88 15.07 1.23
C ILE A 23 23.55 14.67 2.66
N LEU A 24 24.36 13.79 3.24
CA LEU A 24 24.19 13.24 4.59
C LEU A 24 25.46 13.42 5.41
N GLY A 25 25.30 13.53 6.73
CA GLY A 25 26.42 13.42 7.66
C GLY A 25 26.91 11.98 7.83
N ASN A 26 25.99 11.00 7.79
CA ASN A 26 26.29 9.57 7.80
C ASN A 26 25.12 8.77 7.19
N GLY A 27 25.32 7.49 6.87
CA GLY A 27 24.29 6.62 6.30
C GLY A 27 24.83 5.25 5.96
N GLY A 28 23.95 4.31 5.59
CA GLY A 28 24.36 2.95 5.23
C GLY A 28 23.20 1.97 5.12
N GLU A 29 23.53 0.68 5.15
CA GLU A 29 22.58 -0.43 5.16
C GLU A 29 22.74 -1.24 6.44
N ALA A 30 21.64 -1.41 7.17
CA ALA A 30 21.52 -2.36 8.26
C ALA A 30 21.05 -3.71 7.67
N ASN A 31 21.80 -4.77 7.93
CA ASN A 31 21.50 -6.12 7.45
C ASN A 31 21.22 -7.04 8.66
N GLY A 32 20.15 -7.84 8.61
CA GLY A 32 19.81 -8.79 9.66
C GLY A 32 18.92 -9.94 9.16
N LEU A 33 18.64 -10.92 10.04
CA LEU A 33 17.78 -12.06 9.69
C LEU A 33 16.36 -11.64 9.27
N GLY A 34 15.89 -10.47 9.71
CA GLY A 34 14.60 -9.90 9.34
C GLY A 34 14.60 -9.09 8.03
N GLY A 35 15.72 -9.01 7.32
CA GLY A 35 15.87 -8.26 6.06
C GLY A 35 16.91 -7.15 6.13
N ASN A 36 16.92 -6.31 5.10
CA ASN A 36 17.85 -5.20 4.94
C ASN A 36 17.10 -3.88 4.97
N ALA A 37 17.67 -2.86 5.62
CA ALA A 37 17.11 -1.52 5.70
C ALA A 37 18.20 -0.48 5.47
N SER A 38 17.97 0.45 4.55
CA SER A 38 18.87 1.59 4.36
C SER A 38 18.54 2.69 5.38
N TYR A 39 19.53 3.40 5.89
CA TYR A 39 19.34 4.52 6.82
C TYR A 39 20.21 5.72 6.44
N SER A 40 19.73 6.90 6.82
CA SER A 40 20.34 8.20 6.54
C SER A 40 20.38 9.03 7.82
N ILE A 41 21.51 9.69 8.13
CA ILE A 41 21.71 10.51 9.32
C ILE A 41 22.25 11.89 8.90
N GLY A 42 21.72 12.95 9.51
CA GLY A 42 22.17 14.31 9.25
C GLY A 42 21.75 14.81 7.88
N GLN A 43 20.54 14.46 7.44
CA GLN A 43 19.94 14.97 6.23
C GLN A 43 19.59 16.46 6.43
N VAL A 44 20.04 17.32 5.52
CA VAL A 44 19.84 18.77 5.61
C VAL A 44 18.56 19.26 4.92
N PHE A 45 17.94 18.41 4.10
CA PHE A 45 16.66 18.66 3.43
C PHE A 45 15.62 17.66 3.95
N ASP A 46 14.89 18.01 5.01
CA ASP A 46 13.83 17.20 5.62
C ASP A 46 12.54 18.01 5.86
N PHE A 47 12.48 19.23 5.30
CA PHE A 47 11.39 20.14 5.54
C PHE A 47 10.09 19.64 4.91
N THR A 48 8.98 19.74 5.65
CA THR A 48 7.64 19.44 5.14
C THR A 48 6.83 20.73 5.05
N SER A 49 6.43 21.10 3.84
CA SER A 49 5.47 22.15 3.60
C SER A 49 4.10 21.54 3.33
N PHE A 50 3.04 22.05 3.95
CA PHE A 50 1.69 21.54 3.70
C PHE A 50 0.66 22.66 3.70
N ASN A 51 -0.44 22.42 2.99
CA ASN A 51 -1.68 23.15 3.09
C ASN A 51 -2.84 22.15 3.31
N SER A 52 -4.09 22.61 3.24
CA SER A 52 -5.28 21.77 3.46
C SER A 52 -5.48 20.65 2.42
N SER A 53 -4.78 20.69 1.28
CA SER A 53 -5.00 19.79 0.15
C SER A 53 -3.73 19.05 -0.27
N PHE A 54 -2.56 19.61 -0.04
CA PHE A 54 -1.28 19.07 -0.49
C PHE A 54 -0.24 19.14 0.62
N SER A 55 0.59 18.11 0.69
CA SER A 55 1.82 18.10 1.47
C SER A 55 2.98 17.79 0.54
N ILE A 56 4.01 18.62 0.60
CA ILE A 56 5.28 18.44 -0.09
C ILE A 56 6.31 18.22 0.99
N GLN A 57 6.91 17.04 1.00
CA GLN A 57 8.01 16.71 1.87
C GLN A 57 9.30 16.77 1.05
N GLU A 58 10.34 17.41 1.56
CA GLU A 58 11.69 17.34 1.02
C GLU A 58 12.41 16.10 1.53
N GLY A 59 13.44 15.67 0.82
CA GLY A 59 14.32 14.60 1.29
C GLY A 59 14.12 13.23 0.63
N VAL A 60 14.86 12.24 1.15
CA VAL A 60 14.83 10.85 0.70
C VAL A 60 14.06 9.94 1.66
N GLN A 61 13.83 8.69 1.28
CA GLN A 61 13.13 7.68 2.08
C GLN A 61 11.69 8.06 2.49
N GLN A 62 10.98 8.72 1.59
CA GLN A 62 9.59 9.09 1.84
C GLN A 62 8.68 7.87 1.70
N THR A 63 7.81 7.69 2.69
CA THR A 63 6.72 6.71 2.58
C THR A 63 5.71 7.26 1.59
N TYR A 64 5.46 6.53 0.50
CA TYR A 64 4.40 6.87 -0.42
C TYR A 64 3.06 6.66 0.27
N LYS A 65 2.35 7.76 0.56
CA LYS A 65 0.98 7.72 1.08
C LYS A 65 0.03 8.15 -0.04
N ILE A 66 -0.95 7.29 -0.33
CA ILE A 66 -2.01 7.60 -1.29
C ILE A 66 -2.96 8.58 -0.60
N ASN A 67 -2.86 9.87 -0.93
CA ASN A 67 -3.86 10.87 -0.54
C ASN A 67 -4.93 10.90 -1.65
N THR A 68 -6.18 10.66 -1.31
CA THR A 68 -7.29 10.68 -2.27
C THR A 68 -7.95 12.06 -2.30
N ASP A 69 -7.99 12.68 -3.48
CA ASP A 69 -8.72 13.94 -3.67
C ASP A 69 -10.23 13.68 -3.66
N GLY A 70 -10.91 14.11 -2.59
CA GLY A 70 -12.37 14.29 -2.56
C GLY A 70 -13.20 13.26 -1.78
N LEU A 71 -12.60 12.15 -1.31
CA LEU A 71 -13.24 11.24 -0.34
C LEU A 71 -12.41 11.23 0.95
N LEU A 72 -13.11 11.22 2.09
CA LEU A 72 -12.45 11.09 3.38
C LEU A 72 -12.15 9.61 3.66
N GLU A 73 -10.89 9.32 3.97
CA GLU A 73 -10.50 8.03 4.57
C GLU A 73 -11.14 7.97 5.96
N MET A 74 -11.93 6.92 6.22
CA MET A 74 -12.60 6.75 7.52
C MET A 74 -11.58 6.63 8.64
N GLU A 75 -11.85 7.30 9.77
CA GLU A 75 -11.13 7.04 11.01
C GLU A 75 -11.26 5.56 11.38
N SER A 76 -10.15 4.94 11.79
CA SER A 76 -10.09 3.49 12.07
C SER A 76 -11.10 3.01 13.12
N GLU A 77 -11.71 3.92 13.88
CA GLU A 77 -12.71 3.58 14.89
C GLU A 77 -14.07 3.16 14.31
N LEU A 78 -14.37 3.47 13.05
CA LEU A 78 -15.66 3.16 12.42
C LEU A 78 -15.66 1.82 11.66
N PHE A 79 -14.47 1.26 11.40
CA PHE A 79 -14.28 0.11 10.54
C PHE A 79 -13.18 -0.80 11.08
N SER A 80 -13.45 -2.10 11.21
CA SER A 80 -12.47 -3.08 11.67
C SER A 80 -12.43 -4.28 10.73
N ILE A 81 -11.22 -4.75 10.41
CA ILE A 81 -10.99 -5.95 9.61
C ILE A 81 -10.15 -6.94 10.41
N TYR A 82 -10.63 -8.17 10.54
CA TYR A 82 -9.94 -9.22 11.28
C TYR A 82 -10.34 -10.63 10.81
N PRO A 83 -9.51 -11.66 11.01
CA PRO A 83 -8.14 -11.56 11.51
C PRO A 83 -7.18 -11.06 10.41
N ILE A 84 -6.10 -10.40 10.82
CA ILE A 84 -4.94 -10.11 9.97
C ILE A 84 -3.70 -10.56 10.76
N PRO A 85 -2.89 -11.52 10.28
CA PRO A 85 -3.05 -12.33 9.06
C PRO A 85 -4.29 -13.22 9.05
N THR A 86 -4.67 -13.73 7.88
CA THR A 86 -5.85 -14.59 7.66
C THR A 86 -5.52 -15.84 6.85
N SER A 87 -6.32 -16.90 7.02
CA SER A 87 -6.35 -18.06 6.14
C SER A 87 -7.57 -18.00 5.24
N ASP A 88 -8.77 -18.34 5.71
CA ASP A 88 -9.86 -18.64 4.78
C ASP A 88 -10.83 -17.47 4.57
N PHE A 89 -10.91 -16.55 5.53
CA PHE A 89 -11.87 -15.46 5.50
C PHE A 89 -11.43 -14.28 6.35
N ILE A 90 -11.97 -13.11 6.05
CA ILE A 90 -11.91 -11.94 6.93
C ILE A 90 -13.32 -11.51 7.26
N ASN A 91 -13.48 -10.98 8.46
CA ASN A 91 -14.66 -10.28 8.91
C ASN A 91 -14.41 -8.78 8.82
N ILE A 92 -15.46 -8.10 8.38
CA ILE A 92 -15.60 -6.66 8.34
C ILE A 92 -16.65 -6.30 9.37
N GLU A 93 -16.26 -5.48 10.34
CA GLU A 93 -17.14 -4.89 11.33
C GLU A 93 -17.27 -3.39 11.09
N LEU A 94 -18.50 -2.93 10.90
CA LEU A 94 -18.87 -1.57 10.57
C LEU A 94 -19.78 -1.01 11.67
N LYS A 95 -19.41 0.13 12.25
CA LYS A 95 -20.31 0.85 13.16
C LYS A 95 -21.57 1.33 12.42
N PRO A 96 -22.72 1.50 13.11
CA PRO A 96 -23.97 1.94 12.49
C PRO A 96 -23.78 3.18 11.60
N THR A 97 -24.24 3.11 10.35
CA THR A 97 -24.09 4.18 9.35
C THR A 97 -25.18 4.07 8.30
N ASP A 98 -25.54 5.21 7.68
CA ASP A 98 -26.61 5.31 6.69
C ASP A 98 -26.15 5.00 5.26
N PHE A 99 -24.87 4.62 5.08
CA PHE A 99 -24.28 4.39 3.77
C PHE A 99 -24.19 2.90 3.44
N GLU A 100 -24.53 2.56 2.20
CA GLU A 100 -24.19 1.27 1.62
C GLU A 100 -22.72 1.28 1.17
N PHE A 101 -22.00 0.19 1.46
CA PHE A 101 -20.61 0.03 1.08
C PHE A 101 -20.44 -1.15 0.14
N GLU A 102 -19.53 -0.98 -0.80
CA GLU A 102 -18.99 -2.05 -1.62
C GLU A 102 -17.56 -2.34 -1.18
N TYR A 103 -17.17 -3.61 -1.17
CA TYR A 103 -15.78 -4.00 -0.95
C TYR A 103 -15.12 -4.43 -2.26
N TYR A 104 -13.82 -4.24 -2.30
CA TYR A 104 -12.92 -4.58 -3.40
C TYR A 104 -11.67 -5.21 -2.80
N VAL A 105 -11.35 -6.44 -3.21
CA VAL A 105 -10.09 -7.11 -2.86
C VAL A 105 -9.16 -7.00 -4.04
N ILE A 106 -8.01 -6.39 -3.83
CA ILE A 106 -7.03 -6.06 -4.85
C ILE A 106 -5.72 -6.78 -4.51
N SER A 107 -5.19 -7.55 -5.46
CA SER A 107 -3.88 -8.20 -5.35
C SER A 107 -2.74 -7.18 -5.26
N ARG A 108 -1.56 -7.62 -4.81
CA ARG A 108 -0.33 -6.81 -4.80
C ARG A 108 0.02 -6.22 -6.17
N GLU A 109 -0.32 -6.91 -7.26
CA GLU A 109 -0.09 -6.46 -8.63
C GLU A 109 -1.13 -5.42 -9.11
N GLY A 110 -2.11 -5.07 -8.26
CA GLY A 110 -3.17 -4.11 -8.58
C GLY A 110 -4.38 -4.72 -9.29
N SER A 111 -4.44 -6.04 -9.46
CA SER A 111 -5.60 -6.70 -10.08
C SER A 111 -6.73 -6.87 -9.08
N LEU A 112 -7.96 -6.51 -9.46
CA LEU A 112 -9.18 -6.81 -8.70
C LEU A 112 -9.44 -8.31 -8.71
N VAL A 113 -9.41 -8.95 -7.55
CA VAL A 113 -9.58 -10.41 -7.39
C VAL A 113 -10.94 -10.80 -6.81
N ASP A 114 -11.57 -9.90 -6.06
CA ASP A 114 -12.92 -10.11 -5.53
C ASP A 114 -13.64 -8.78 -5.29
N LYS A 115 -14.97 -8.79 -5.33
CA LYS A 115 -15.81 -7.62 -5.00
C LYS A 115 -17.19 -8.04 -4.54
N GLY A 116 -17.82 -7.21 -3.72
CA GLY A 116 -19.19 -7.41 -3.29
C GLY A 116 -19.76 -6.24 -2.50
N ILE A 117 -20.90 -6.47 -1.87
CA ILE A 117 -21.62 -5.47 -1.07
C ILE A 117 -21.52 -5.84 0.40
N ILE A 118 -21.31 -4.84 1.26
CA ILE A 118 -21.39 -4.95 2.73
C ILE A 118 -22.83 -4.57 3.10
N ASN A 119 -23.64 -5.58 3.40
CA ASN A 119 -25.08 -5.47 3.63
C ASN A 119 -25.47 -5.52 5.11
N SER A 120 -24.51 -5.65 6.01
CA SER A 120 -24.75 -5.72 7.45
C SER A 120 -23.56 -5.14 8.22
N GLN A 121 -23.74 -4.90 9.52
CA GLN A 121 -22.67 -4.44 10.40
C GLN A 121 -21.52 -5.45 10.48
N ASN A 122 -21.80 -6.74 10.31
CA ASN A 122 -20.80 -7.81 10.35
C ASN A 122 -20.88 -8.62 9.05
N SER A 123 -19.96 -8.36 8.12
CA SER A 123 -19.88 -9.07 6.85
C SER A 123 -18.61 -9.91 6.77
N THR A 124 -18.71 -11.09 6.16
CA THR A 124 -17.56 -11.98 5.96
C THR A 124 -17.19 -12.02 4.47
N ILE A 125 -15.91 -11.90 4.16
CA ILE A 125 -15.35 -12.09 2.82
C ILE A 125 -14.60 -13.42 2.80
N ASN A 126 -14.94 -14.28 1.85
CA ASN A 126 -14.28 -15.57 1.64
C ASN A 126 -13.03 -15.38 0.77
N LEU A 127 -11.89 -15.89 1.22
CA LEU A 127 -10.59 -15.79 0.58
C LEU A 127 -9.97 -17.18 0.28
N VAL A 128 -10.74 -18.27 0.44
CA VAL A 128 -10.25 -19.66 0.29
C VAL A 128 -9.61 -19.90 -1.07
N ASP A 129 -10.19 -19.35 -2.14
CA ASP A 129 -9.71 -19.55 -3.51
C ASP A 129 -8.53 -18.63 -3.89
N LEU A 130 -8.12 -17.73 -2.98
CA LEU A 130 -6.98 -16.85 -3.18
C LEU A 130 -5.68 -17.51 -2.74
N LYS A 131 -4.60 -17.22 -3.47
CA LYS A 131 -3.26 -17.73 -3.14
C LYS A 131 -2.70 -17.02 -1.90
N THR A 132 -1.78 -17.69 -1.20
CA THR A 132 -0.94 -17.06 -0.17
C THR A 132 -0.27 -15.80 -0.72
N GLY A 133 -0.40 -14.68 -0.01
CA GLY A 133 0.09 -13.40 -0.50
C GLY A 133 -0.49 -12.18 0.21
N GLU A 134 -0.13 -11.02 -0.32
CA GLU A 134 -0.57 -9.71 0.15
C GLU A 134 -1.72 -9.20 -0.71
N TYR A 135 -2.75 -8.67 -0.05
CA TYR A 135 -3.91 -8.07 -0.69
C TYR A 135 -4.29 -6.76 0.00
N HIS A 136 -4.93 -5.87 -0.75
CA HIS A 136 -5.56 -4.67 -0.22
C HIS A 136 -7.08 -4.83 -0.30
N VAL A 137 -7.74 -4.62 0.82
CA VAL A 137 -9.21 -4.56 0.89
C VAL A 137 -9.61 -3.10 0.97
N MET A 138 -10.37 -2.64 0.00
CA MET A 138 -10.96 -1.31 -0.02
C MET A 138 -12.46 -1.42 0.14
N CYS A 139 -13.03 -0.73 1.11
CA CYS A 139 -14.46 -0.62 1.33
C CYS A 139 -14.88 0.82 1.03
N LYS A 140 -15.80 1.01 0.10
CA LYS A 140 -16.14 2.33 -0.44
C LYS A 140 -17.64 2.55 -0.46
N SER A 141 -18.06 3.74 -0.06
CA SER A 141 -19.40 4.28 -0.27
C SER A 141 -19.34 5.55 -1.14
N SER A 142 -20.47 6.23 -1.29
CA SER A 142 -20.56 7.49 -2.05
C SER A 142 -19.79 8.66 -1.43
N LYS A 143 -19.51 8.64 -0.12
CA LYS A 143 -18.87 9.74 0.62
C LYS A 143 -17.53 9.41 1.25
N GLN A 144 -17.30 8.15 1.55
CA GLN A 144 -16.16 7.72 2.35
C GLN A 144 -15.66 6.36 1.91
N PHE A 145 -14.39 6.10 2.20
CA PHE A 145 -13.78 4.81 1.95
C PHE A 145 -12.83 4.44 3.09
N PHE A 146 -12.53 3.16 3.18
CA PHE A 146 -11.59 2.58 4.11
C PHE A 146 -10.69 1.61 3.34
N THR A 147 -9.40 1.59 3.64
CA THR A 147 -8.48 0.60 3.07
C THR A 147 -7.72 -0.12 4.17
N SER A 148 -7.48 -1.41 3.99
CA SER A 148 -6.61 -2.19 4.85
C SER A 148 -5.80 -3.17 4.03
N LYS A 149 -4.55 -3.36 4.43
CA LYS A 149 -3.69 -4.41 3.92
C LYS A 149 -3.93 -5.69 4.71
N ILE A 150 -4.15 -6.80 4.01
CA ILE A 150 -4.29 -8.13 4.60
C ILE A 150 -3.17 -9.05 4.11
N ILE A 151 -2.82 -10.03 4.95
CA ILE A 151 -1.85 -11.08 4.62
C ILE A 151 -2.60 -12.41 4.64
N LYS A 152 -2.74 -13.04 3.48
CA LYS A 152 -3.29 -14.40 3.31
C LYS A 152 -2.16 -15.42 3.48
N LEU A 153 -2.32 -16.33 4.44
CA LEU A 153 -1.43 -17.45 4.72
C LEU A 153 -1.73 -18.64 3.79
#